data_AF-A0A2E6IZ47-F1
#
_entry.id   AF-A0A2E6IZ47-F1
#
_cell.length_a   1.000
_cell.length_b   1.000
_cell.length_c   1.000
_cell.angle_alpha   90.00
_cell.angle_beta   90.00
_cell.angle_gamma   90.00
#
_symmetry.space_group_name_H-M   'P 1'
#
loop_
_entity.id
_entity.type
_entity.pdbx_description
1 polymer ?
#
loop_
_entity_poly.entity_id
_entity_poly.type
_entity_poly.pdbx_seq_one_letter_code
_entity_poly.pdbx_strand_id
1 'polypeptide(L)' 'MKTRKNIIYGLFVIISFTPYLYLFYDFTKIKFSIDNIVGFYPLYGFVSCIGLILFAKIIGYILKRDESYYDD' A
#
# COMPACT_ATOMS: atom_id res chain seq x y z
N MET A 1 -25.69 13.92 -2.27
CA MET A 1 -24.55 14.39 -1.45
C MET A 1 -24.40 13.71 -0.08
N LYS A 2 -25.48 13.25 0.58
CA LYS A 2 -25.42 12.58 1.92
C LYS A 2 -24.64 11.25 1.91
N THR A 3 -24.79 10.45 0.85
CA THR A 3 -24.15 9.13 0.72
C THR A 3 -22.63 9.19 0.66
N ARG A 4 -22.05 10.17 -0.05
CA ARG A 4 -20.59 10.31 -0.19
C ARG A 4 -19.91 10.61 1.15
N LYS A 5 -20.51 11.48 1.95
CA LYS A 5 -20.00 11.83 3.30
C LYS A 5 -20.08 10.63 4.25
N ASN A 6 -21.15 9.85 4.18
CA ASN A 6 -21.30 8.65 5.02
C ASN A 6 -20.28 7.55 4.66
N ILE A 7 -19.97 7.37 3.36
CA ILE A 7 -18.92 6.43 2.92
C ILE A 7 -17.55 6.88 3.43
N ILE A 8 -17.22 8.16 3.29
CA ILE A 8 -15.94 8.71 3.77
C ILE A 8 -15.83 8.54 5.29
N TYR A 9 -16.91 8.84 6.03
CA TYR A 9 -16.93 8.69 7.47
C TYR A 9 -16.75 7.23 7.90
N GLY A 10 -17.43 6.29 7.22
CA GLY A 10 -17.26 4.86 7.45
C GLY A 10 -15.83 4.38 7.19
N LEU A 11 -15.23 4.81 6.08
CA LEU A 11 -13.83 4.48 5.74
C LEU A 11 -12.86 5.01 6.81
N PHE A 12 -13.08 6.25 7.27
CA PHE A 12 -12.24 6.88 8.28
C PHE A 12 -12.32 6.17 9.64
N VAL A 13 -13.52 5.73 10.03
CA VAL A 13 -13.73 4.93 11.25
C VAL A 13 -13.01 3.59 11.15
N ILE A 14 -13.11 2.89 10.01
CA ILE A 14 -12.45 1.58 9.80
C ILE A 14 -10.93 1.71 9.84
N ILE A 15 -10.37 2.72 9.16
CA ILE A 15 -8.92 2.99 9.16
C ILE A 15 -8.44 3.33 10.58
N SER A 16 -9.17 4.16 11.31
CA SER A 16 -8.82 4.55 12.69
C SER A 16 -8.96 3.39 13.67
N PHE A 17 -9.88 2.45 13.43
CA PHE A 17 -10.11 1.29 14.30
C PHE A 17 -9.09 0.17 14.11
N THR A 18 -8.61 -0.04 12.89
CA THR A 18 -7.60 -1.05 12.53
C THR A 18 -6.36 -1.10 13.45
N PRO A 19 -5.72 0.01 13.87
CA PRO A 19 -4.57 -0.03 14.79
C PRO A 19 -4.93 -0.53 16.20
N TYR A 20 -6.18 -0.46 16.65
CA TYR A 20 -6.57 -1.03 17.93
C TYR A 20 -6.57 -2.56 17.91
N LEU A 21 -6.74 -3.19 16.73
CA LEU A 21 -6.59 -4.63 16.58
C LEU A 21 -5.13 -5.07 16.73
N TYR A 22 -4.16 -4.18 16.50
CA TYR A 22 -2.74 -4.47 16.74
C TYR A 22 -2.46 -4.68 18.24
N LEU A 23 -3.21 -4.06 19.16
CA LEU A 23 -3.03 -4.29 20.60
C LEU A 23 -3.36 -5.72 21.04
N PHE A 24 -4.20 -6.44 20.29
CA PHE A 24 -4.60 -7.82 20.58
C PHE A 24 -3.76 -8.86 19.82
N TYR A 25 -2.87 -8.42 18.94
CA TYR A 25 -2.03 -9.30 18.14
C TYR A 25 -0.65 -9.44 18.77
N ASP A 26 -0.24 -10.66 19.05
CA ASP A 26 1.08 -10.94 19.61
C ASP A 26 2.14 -10.95 18.49
N PHE A 27 2.90 -9.86 18.35
CA PHE A 27 3.95 -9.69 17.34
C PHE A 27 5.17 -10.57 17.57
N THR A 28 5.20 -11.39 18.62
CA THR A 28 6.35 -12.23 19.01
C THR A 28 6.82 -13.19 17.90
N LYS A 29 6.01 -13.45 16.87
CA LYS A 29 6.27 -14.42 15.80
C LYS A 29 7.26 -13.91 14.72
N ILE A 30 7.44 -12.60 14.54
CA ILE A 30 8.25 -12.03 13.44
C ILE A 30 9.05 -10.85 13.97
N LYS A 31 10.35 -11.05 14.24
CA LYS A 31 11.29 -9.99 14.64
C LYS A 31 12.15 -9.59 13.45
N PHE A 32 11.83 -8.47 12.82
CA PHE A 32 12.78 -7.76 11.96
C PHE A 32 13.58 -6.79 12.84
N SER A 33 14.91 -6.65 12.72
CA SER A 33 15.66 -5.74 13.60
C SER A 33 15.23 -4.25 13.58
N ILE A 34 14.34 -3.87 12.66
CA ILE A 34 13.91 -2.50 12.34
C ILE A 34 12.42 -2.27 12.72
N ASP A 35 11.71 -3.28 13.21
CA ASP A 35 10.26 -3.23 13.49
C ASP A 35 9.88 -2.49 14.79
N ASN A 36 10.85 -1.93 15.52
CA ASN A 36 10.63 -1.15 16.75
C ASN A 36 9.92 0.21 16.55
N ILE A 37 9.44 0.50 15.33
CA ILE A 37 8.78 1.77 14.98
C ILE A 37 7.26 1.58 15.09
N VAL A 38 6.60 2.44 15.87
CA VAL A 38 5.13 2.47 15.98
C VAL A 38 4.53 2.75 14.58
N GLY A 39 3.68 1.83 14.10
CA GLY A 39 3.10 1.93 12.76
C GLY A 39 3.99 1.40 11.63
N PHE A 40 5.03 0.63 11.93
CA PHE A 40 5.91 0.01 10.93
C PHE A 40 5.14 -0.78 9.87
N TYR A 41 4.26 -1.70 10.27
CA TYR A 41 3.52 -2.56 9.35
C TYR A 41 2.63 -1.82 8.33
N PRO A 42 1.75 -0.87 8.73
CA PRO A 42 0.95 -0.12 7.76
C PRO A 42 1.80 0.78 6.87
N LEU A 43 2.87 1.40 7.40
CA LEU A 43 3.81 2.18 6.59
C LEU A 43 4.54 1.29 5.57
N TYR A 44 5.03 0.14 6.00
CA TYR A 44 5.72 -0.83 5.16
C TYR A 44 4.82 -1.33 4.03
N GLY A 45 3.56 -1.68 4.34
CA GLY A 45 2.58 -2.08 3.32
C GLY A 45 2.29 -0.97 2.30
N PHE A 46 2.16 0.27 2.77
CA PHE A 46 1.94 1.43 1.89
C PHE A 46 3.13 1.70 0.97
N VAL A 47 4.34 1.72 1.52
CA VAL A 47 5.59 1.91 0.75
C VAL A 47 5.79 0.78 -0.25
N SER A 48 5.50 -0.47 0.15
CA SER A 48 5.56 -1.62 -0.76
C SER A 48 4.61 -1.47 -1.94
N CYS A 49 3.39 -0.97 -1.70
CA CYS A 49 2.41 -0.73 -2.74
C CYS A 49 2.89 0.36 -3.73
N ILE A 50 3.44 1.47 -3.23
CA ILE A 50 4.08 2.50 -4.06
C ILE A 50 5.23 1.89 -4.88
N GLY A 51 6.07 1.09 -4.23
CA GLY A 51 7.19 0.40 -4.86
C GLY A 51 6.74 -0.47 -6.04
N LEU A 52 5.66 -1.23 -5.88
CA LEU A 52 5.09 -2.06 -6.96
C LEU A 52 4.60 -1.22 -8.15
N ILE A 53 3.94 -0.08 -7.89
CA ILE A 53 3.48 0.83 -8.95
C ILE A 53 4.68 1.39 -9.73
N LEU A 54 5.71 1.84 -9.02
CA LEU A 54 6.93 2.36 -9.63
C LEU A 54 7.66 1.27 -10.42
N PHE A 55 7.76 0.07 -9.86
CA PHE A 55 8.37 -1.09 -10.51
C PHE A 55 7.65 -1.45 -11.82
N ALA A 56 6.32 -1.51 -11.81
CA ALA A 56 5.52 -1.74 -13.00
C ALA A 56 5.74 -0.65 -14.06
N LYS A 57 5.86 0.62 -13.64
CA LYS A 57 6.15 1.73 -14.55
C LYS A 57 7.53 1.62 -15.20
N ILE A 58 8.54 1.19 -14.44
CA ILE A 58 9.90 0.96 -14.95
C ILE A 58 9.89 -0.16 -15.99
N ILE A 59 9.23 -1.29 -15.69
CA ILE A 59 9.06 -2.38 -16.65
C ILE A 59 8.37 -1.88 -17.92
N GLY A 60 7.28 -1.12 -17.77
CA GLY A 60 6.56 -0.55 -18.91
C GLY A 60 7.40 0.39 -19.76
N TYR A 61 8.34 1.12 -19.16
CA TYR A 61 9.29 1.95 -19.89
C TYR A 61 10.33 1.11 -20.63
N ILE A 62 10.92 0.11 -19.97
CA ILE A 62 11.94 -0.78 -20.57
C ILE A 62 11.35 -1.61 -21.72
N LEU A 63 10.12 -2.09 -21.56
CA LEU A 63 9.45 -2.94 -22.55
C LEU A 63 8.78 -2.14 -23.68
N LYS A 64 8.80 -0.80 -23.60
CA LYS A 64 8.18 0.04 -24.63
C LYS A 64 8.94 -0.15 -25.94
N ARG A 65 8.25 -0.69 -26.94
CA ARG A 65 8.74 -0.87 -28.31
C ARG A 65 8.56 0.42 -29.10
N ASP A 66 9.44 0.64 -30.07
CA ASP A 66 9.29 1.70 -31.07
C ASP A 66 7.98 1.56 -31.86
N GLU A 67 7.45 2.71 -32.23
CA GLU A 67 6.13 2.88 -32.87
C GLU A 67 6.13 2.25 -34.26
N SER A 68 7.26 2.32 -34.97
CA SER A 68 7.42 1.81 -36.32
C SER A 68 7.71 0.31 -36.40
N TYR A 69 7.66 -0.42 -35.29
CA TYR A 69 8.04 -1.84 -35.28
C TYR A 69 7.12 -2.74 -36.13
N TYR A 70 5.88 -2.33 -36.37
CA TYR A 70 4.93 -3.04 -37.23
C TYR A 70 4.55 -2.24 -38.49
N ASP A 71 5.32 -1.20 -38.80
CA ASP A 71 5.09 -0.40 -40.02
C ASP A 71 5.66 -1.07 -41.29
N ASP A 72 6.25 -2.26 -41.15
CA ASP A 72 6.64 -3.19 -42.24
C ASP A 72 5.73 -4.44 -42.27
#